data_AF-A0A3M1G1P0-F1
#
_entry.id   AF-A0A3M1G1P0-F1
#
_cell.length_a   1.000
_cell.length_b   1.000
_cell.length_c   1.000
_cell.angle_alpha   90.00
_cell.angle_beta   90.00
_cell.angle_gamma   90.00
#
_symmetry.space_group_name_H-M   'P 1'
#
loop_
_entity.id
_entity.type
_entity.pdbx_description
1 polymer ?
#
loop_
_entity_poly.entity_id
_entity_poly.type
_entity_poly.pdbx_seq_one_letter_code
_entity_poly.pdbx_strand_id
1 'polypeptide(L)'
;AVTLVYALLPLANVGLLPVVIALALMRFSFEYALVSNIILISEQAPAQRGKVMSLAAAMNLTGITISGFSGPWAYEHFGVWGLGPVSAACTALGLTILLRWVHEHGSAHKKPPIH
;
A
#
# COMPACT_ATOMS: atom_id res chain seq x y z
N ALA A 1 -5.43 6.85 6.99
CA ALA A 1 -4.47 7.95 7.23
C ALA A 1 -3.71 8.31 5.95
N VAL A 2 -2.88 7.41 5.41
CA VAL A 2 -1.99 7.69 4.27
C VAL A 2 -2.71 8.23 3.01
N THR A 3 -3.91 7.72 2.68
CA THR A 3 -4.72 8.20 1.55
C THR A 3 -5.08 9.68 1.65
N LEU A 4 -5.42 10.15 2.87
CA LEU A 4 -5.76 11.55 3.11
C LEU A 4 -4.51 12.44 2.98
N VAL A 5 -3.36 11.96 3.44
CA VAL A 5 -2.09 12.70 3.31
C VAL A 5 -1.71 12.88 1.85
N TYR A 6 -1.85 11.84 1.02
CA TYR A 6 -1.63 11.94 -0.43
C TYR A 6 -2.61 12.91 -1.10
N ALA A 7 -3.90 12.84 -0.74
CA ALA A 7 -4.92 13.72 -1.32
C ALA A 7 -4.70 15.19 -0.97
N LEU A 8 -4.19 15.48 0.23
CA LEU A 8 -3.93 16.84 0.71
C LEU A 8 -2.55 17.38 0.31
N LEU A 9 -1.67 16.55 -0.26
CA LEU A 9 -0.32 16.94 -0.66
C LEU A 9 -0.28 18.16 -1.60
N PRO A 10 -1.16 18.30 -2.62
CA PRO A 10 -1.15 19.47 -3.49
C PRO A 10 -1.53 20.76 -2.75
N LEU A 11 -2.37 20.67 -1.72
CA LEU A 11 -2.77 21.81 -0.89
C LEU A 11 -1.67 22.20 0.10
N ALA A 12 -0.86 21.24 0.55
CA ALA A 12 0.30 21.49 1.39
C ALA A 12 1.46 22.15 0.63
N ASN A 13 1.43 22.17 -0.71
CA ASN A 13 2.46 22.71 -1.59
C ASN A 13 2.46 24.26 -1.68
N VAL A 14 2.26 24.94 -0.55
CA VAL A 14 2.27 26.40 -0.41
C VAL A 14 3.55 26.92 0.24
N GLY A 15 4.37 26.04 0.82
CA GLY A 15 5.64 26.38 1.45
C GLY A 15 6.40 25.15 1.95
N LEU A 16 7.66 25.32 2.31
CA LEU A 16 8.54 24.21 2.70
C LEU A 16 8.05 23.46 3.94
N LEU A 17 7.69 24.19 5.00
CA LEU A 17 7.28 23.60 6.28
C LEU A 17 6.05 22.65 6.16
N PRO A 18 4.91 23.05 5.55
CA PRO A 18 3.77 22.14 5.40
C PRO A 18 4.08 20.92 4.53
N VAL A 19 4.92 21.07 3.49
CA VAL A 19 5.37 19.94 2.67
C VAL A 19 6.19 18.94 3.49
N VAL A 20 7.15 19.42 4.28
CA VAL A 20 7.99 18.56 5.14
C VAL A 20 7.14 17.80 6.16
N ILE A 21 6.16 18.46 6.78
CA ILE A 21 5.23 17.82 7.72
C ILE A 21 4.40 16.75 7.00
N ALA A 22 3.88 17.04 5.81
CA ALA A 22 3.11 16.08 5.03
C ALA A 22 3.95 14.86 4.62
N LEU A 23 5.20 15.07 4.19
CA LEU A 23 6.14 14.00 3.85
C LEU A 23 6.50 13.14 5.07
N ALA A 24 6.72 13.74 6.23
CA ALA A 24 6.98 13.01 7.47
C ALA A 24 5.77 12.14 7.84
N LEU A 25 4.56 12.71 7.84
CA LEU A 25 3.33 11.99 8.16
C LEU A 25 3.05 10.84 7.16
N MET A 26 3.32 11.09 5.88
CA MET A 26 3.24 10.08 4.82
C MET A 26 4.22 8.94 5.11
N ARG A 27 5.47 9.25 5.47
CA ARG A 27 6.51 8.25 5.76
C ARG A 27 6.12 7.36 6.93
N PHE A 28 5.64 7.95 8.04
CA PHE A 28 5.18 7.17 9.20
C PHE A 28 3.98 6.26 8.86
N SER A 29 3.00 6.79 8.12
CA SER A 29 1.81 6.02 7.75
C SER A 29 2.14 4.87 6.80
N PHE A 30 3.06 5.11 5.85
CA PHE A 30 3.55 4.10 4.93
C PHE A 30 4.30 2.98 5.66
N GLU A 31 5.18 3.31 6.60
CA GLU A 31 5.97 2.32 7.32
C GLU A 31 5.07 1.37 8.13
N TYR A 32 4.04 1.93 8.78
CA TYR A 32 3.03 1.12 9.47
C TYR A 32 2.32 0.16 8.50
N ALA A 33 1.87 0.67 7.34
CA ALA A 33 1.19 -0.15 6.33
C ALA A 33 2.10 -1.28 5.79
N LEU A 34 3.40 -0.99 5.59
CA LEU A 34 4.38 -1.95 5.12
C LEU A 34 4.53 -3.10 6.13
N VAL A 35 4.76 -2.78 7.42
CA VAL A 35 4.94 -3.80 8.46
C VAL A 35 3.67 -4.63 8.64
N SER A 36 2.49 -4.01 8.68
CA SER A 36 1.22 -4.74 8.78
C SER A 36 0.96 -5.67 7.59
N ASN A 37 1.32 -5.24 6.38
CA ASN A 37 1.14 -6.03 5.16
C ASN A 37 1.98 -7.32 5.18
N ILE A 38 3.24 -7.25 5.60
CA ILE A 38 4.12 -8.42 5.71
C ILE A 38 3.48 -9.49 6.60
N ILE A 39 2.96 -9.09 7.77
CA ILE A 39 2.32 -10.02 8.70
C ILE A 39 1.07 -10.63 8.05
N LEU A 40 0.21 -9.79 7.47
CA LEU A 40 -1.04 -10.20 6.85
C LEU A 40 -0.82 -11.26 5.76
N ILE A 41 0.05 -10.98 4.78
CA ILE A 41 0.30 -11.90 3.67
C ILE A 41 0.94 -13.20 4.16
N SER A 42 1.75 -13.14 5.22
CA SER A 42 2.46 -14.32 5.71
C SER A 42 1.55 -15.37 6.33
N GLU A 43 0.39 -14.95 6.85
CA GLU A 43 -0.63 -15.79 7.46
C GLU A 43 -1.74 -16.20 6.48
N GLN A 44 -1.82 -15.61 5.28
CA GLN A 44 -2.87 -15.92 4.30
C GLN A 44 -2.83 -17.37 3.80
N ALA A 45 -1.64 -17.95 3.67
CA ALA A 45 -1.47 -19.33 3.21
C ALA A 45 -0.22 -19.97 3.84
N PRO A 46 -0.30 -20.43 5.09
CA PRO A 46 0.86 -20.96 5.83
C PRO A 46 1.56 -22.10 5.08
N ALA A 47 0.79 -22.96 4.41
CA ALA A 47 1.30 -24.09 3.63
C ALA A 47 2.13 -23.68 2.40
N GLN A 48 1.95 -22.46 1.88
CA GLN A 48 2.66 -21.95 0.71
C GLN A 48 3.30 -20.57 0.96
N ARG A 49 3.60 -20.27 2.24
CA ARG A 49 4.08 -18.95 2.69
C ARG A 49 5.21 -18.39 1.84
N GLY A 50 6.21 -19.22 1.53
CA GLY A 50 7.34 -18.82 0.70
C GLY A 50 6.93 -18.35 -0.70
N LYS A 51 6.02 -19.07 -1.38
CA LYS A 51 5.54 -18.69 -2.71
C LYS A 51 4.76 -17.38 -2.68
N VAL A 52 3.89 -17.22 -1.70
CA VAL A 52 3.01 -16.04 -1.57
C VAL A 52 3.82 -14.80 -1.19
N MET A 53 4.77 -14.92 -0.26
CA MET A 53 5.70 -13.84 0.10
C MET A 53 6.59 -13.43 -1.08
N SER A 54 7.12 -14.39 -1.85
CA SER A 54 7.92 -14.09 -3.05
C SER A 54 7.11 -13.39 -4.13
N LEU A 55 5.85 -13.82 -4.34
CA LEU A 55 4.95 -13.14 -5.27
C LEU A 55 4.63 -11.71 -4.81
N ALA A 56 4.37 -11.52 -3.51
CA ALA A 56 4.15 -10.20 -2.94
C ALA A 56 5.37 -9.28 -3.12
N ALA A 57 6.59 -9.80 -2.90
CA ALA A 57 7.83 -9.06 -3.16
C ALA A 57 7.99 -8.68 -4.64
N ALA A 58 7.69 -9.60 -5.56
CA ALA A 58 7.72 -9.32 -6.99
C ALA A 58 6.73 -8.21 -7.38
N MET A 59 5.49 -8.28 -6.89
CA MET A 59 4.48 -7.25 -7.15
C MET A 59 4.88 -5.88 -6.57
N ASN A 60 5.47 -5.86 -5.38
CA ASN A 60 5.96 -4.62 -4.78
C ASN A 60 7.08 -4.00 -5.62
N LEU A 61 8.04 -4.81 -6.11
CA LEU A 61 9.10 -4.33 -6.98
C LEU A 61 8.53 -3.78 -8.30
N THR A 62 7.57 -4.48 -8.92
CA THR A 62 6.88 -3.98 -10.12
C THR A 62 6.23 -2.62 -9.88
N GLY A 63 5.52 -2.45 -8.76
CA GLY A 63 4.92 -1.17 -8.39
C GLY A 63 5.94 -0.05 -8.22
N ILE A 64 7.07 -0.33 -7.54
CA ILE A 64 8.17 0.62 -7.38
C ILE A 64 8.78 0.98 -8.73
N THR A 65 8.99 0.02 -9.63
CA THR A 65 9.54 0.26 -10.97
C THR A 65 8.63 1.16 -11.79
N ILE A 66 7.32 0.86 -11.83
CA ILE A 66 6.34 1.69 -12.55
C ILE A 66 6.35 3.10 -11.98
N SER A 67 6.25 3.23 -10.65
CA SER A 67 6.25 4.55 -9.98
C SER A 67 7.55 5.32 -10.19
N GLY A 68 8.70 4.65 -10.20
CA GLY A 68 10.00 5.27 -10.41
C GLY A 68 10.19 5.76 -11.83
N PHE A 69 9.61 5.06 -12.81
CA PHE A 69 9.65 5.46 -14.22
C PHE A 69 8.63 6.56 -14.54
N SER A 70 7.38 6.43 -14.07
CA SER A 70 6.31 7.38 -14.39
C SER A 70 6.30 8.62 -13.48
N GLY A 71 6.90 8.53 -12.29
CA GLY A 71 6.89 9.60 -11.28
C GLY A 71 7.51 10.91 -11.75
N PRO A 72 8.77 10.91 -12.25
CA PRO A 72 9.43 12.13 -12.74
C PRO A 72 8.64 12.80 -13.86
N TRP A 73 8.19 12.02 -14.85
CA TRP A 73 7.38 12.53 -15.96
C TRP A 73 6.08 13.19 -15.49
N ALA A 74 5.36 12.52 -14.58
CA ALA A 74 4.11 13.05 -14.02
C ALA A 74 4.34 14.35 -13.22
N TYR A 75 5.46 14.44 -12.50
CA TYR A 75 5.84 15.63 -11.76
C TYR A 75 6.22 16.80 -12.68
N GLU A 76 6.97 16.55 -13.76
CA GLU A 76 7.37 17.61 -14.69
C GLU A 76 6.16 18.22 -15.43
N HIS A 77 5.17 17.40 -15.79
CA HIS A 77 4.01 17.86 -16.57
C HIS A 77 2.86 18.40 -15.71
N PHE A 78 2.64 17.82 -14.52
CA PHE A 78 1.48 18.11 -13.68
C PHE A 78 1.85 18.54 -12.25
N GLY A 79 3.14 18.64 -11.92
CA GLY A 79 3.63 18.99 -10.60
C GLY A 79 3.16 18.02 -9.51
N VAL A 80 2.94 18.55 -8.32
CA VAL A 80 2.44 17.77 -7.16
C VAL A 80 1.03 17.22 -7.42
N TRP A 81 0.24 17.86 -8.29
CA TRP A 81 -1.08 17.39 -8.69
C TRP A 81 -1.04 16.11 -9.55
N GLY A 82 0.08 15.86 -10.24
CA GLY A 82 0.32 14.59 -10.95
C GLY A 82 0.65 13.41 -10.03
N LEU A 83 1.09 13.69 -8.81
CA LEU A 83 1.55 12.67 -7.86
C LEU A 83 0.50 12.40 -6.76
N GLY A 84 0.09 13.44 -6.03
CA GLY A 84 -0.73 13.31 -4.82
C GLY A 84 -2.06 12.58 -5.06
N PRO A 85 -2.96 13.10 -5.92
CA PRO A 85 -4.23 12.46 -6.24
C PRO A 85 -4.10 11.06 -6.82
N VAL A 86 -3.08 10.81 -7.67
CA VAL A 86 -2.84 9.50 -8.27
C VAL A 86 -2.45 8.49 -7.19
N SER A 87 -1.51 8.84 -6.31
CA SER A 87 -1.15 7.99 -5.17
C SER A 87 -2.32 7.78 -4.21
N ALA A 88 -3.14 8.81 -3.98
CA ALA A 88 -4.35 8.69 -3.17
C ALA A 88 -5.34 7.70 -3.79
N ALA A 89 -5.59 7.78 -5.10
CA ALA A 89 -6.48 6.88 -5.81
C ALA A 89 -5.98 5.43 -5.76
N CYS A 90 -4.70 5.17 -6.05
CA CYS A 90 -4.09 3.84 -5.94
C CYS A 90 -4.20 3.28 -4.51
N THR A 91 -3.94 4.10 -3.49
CA THR A 91 -4.02 3.65 -2.10
C THR A 91 -5.47 3.39 -1.67
N ALA A 92 -6.42 4.22 -2.13
CA ALA A 92 -7.84 4.01 -1.89
C ALA A 92 -8.33 2.70 -2.55
N LEU A 93 -7.90 2.41 -3.77
CA LEU A 93 -8.17 1.15 -4.44
C LEU A 93 -7.64 -0.05 -3.64
N GLY A 94 -6.37 0.00 -3.21
CA GLY A 94 -5.79 -1.04 -2.34
C GLY A 94 -6.59 -1.24 -1.04
N LEU A 95 -6.98 -0.14 -0.38
CA LEU A 95 -7.82 -0.20 0.82
C LEU A 95 -9.19 -0.83 0.53
N THR A 96 -9.82 -0.48 -0.60
CA THR A 96 -11.13 -1.05 -0.97
C THR A 96 -11.04 -2.55 -1.25
N ILE A 97 -9.94 -3.02 -1.85
CA ILE A 97 -9.67 -4.44 -2.07
C ILE A 97 -9.53 -5.16 -0.73
N LEU A 98 -8.73 -4.63 0.19
CA LEU A 98 -8.54 -5.23 1.51
C LEU A 98 -9.88 -5.33 2.26
N LEU A 99 -10.66 -4.24 2.29
CA LEU A 99 -11.93 -4.21 3.03
C LEU A 99 -13.02 -5.09 2.43
N ARG A 100 -13.04 -5.29 1.11
CA ARG A 100 -14.11 -6.05 0.43
C ARG A 100 -13.76 -7.51 0.18
N TRP A 101 -12.49 -7.85 -0.02
CA TRP A 101 -12.09 -9.18 -0.45
C TRP A 101 -11.28 -9.97 0.58
N VAL A 102 -10.59 -9.33 1.52
CA VAL A 102 -9.90 -10.08 2.57
C VAL A 102 -10.92 -10.46 3.64
N HIS A 103 -11.36 -11.71 3.59
CA HIS A 103 -12.13 -12.36 4.66
C HIS A 103 -11.25 -13.38 5.37
N GLU A 104 -11.27 -13.37 6.70
CA GLU A 104 -10.66 -14.41 7.51
C GLU A 104 -11.37 -15.75 7.21
N HIS A 105 -10.64 -16.71 6.65
CA HIS A 105 -11.15 -18.08 6.57
C HIS A 105 -11.10 -18.66 7.98
N GLY A 106 -12.20 -18.49 8.72
CA GLY A 106 -12.41 -19.12 10.01
C GLY A 106 -12.15 -20.63 9.91
N SER A 107 -11.12 -21.07 10.63
CA SER A 107 -10.84 -22.43 11.10
C SER A 107 -11.82 -23.53 10.67
N ALA A 108 -11.72 -24.01 9.43
CA ALA A 108 -12.28 -25.32 9.07
C ALA A 108 -11.32 -26.43 9.51
N HIS A 109 -11.10 -26.55 10.83
CA HIS A 109 -10.45 -27.70 11.45
C HIS A 109 -11.45 -28.87 11.45
N LYS A 110 -11.69 -29.47 10.28
CA LYS A 110 -12.35 -30.79 10.20
C LYS A 110 -11.41 -31.80 10.86
N LYS A 111 -11.69 -32.17 12.11
CA LYS A 111 -11.07 -33.33 12.77
C LYS A 111 -11.19 -34.55 11.83
N PRO A 112 -10.12 -35.32 11.58
CA PRO A 112 -10.24 -36.57 10.86
C PRO A 112 -11.13 -37.53 11.68
N PRO A 113 -12.00 -38.33 11.02
CA PRO A 113 -12.76 -39.35 11.73
C PRO A 113 -11.78 -40.36 12.32
N ILE A 114 -11.93 -40.59 13.63
CA ILE A 114 -11.25 -41.65 14.36
C ILE A 114 -11.92 -42.95 13.89
N HIS A 115 -11.18 -43.77 13.16
CA HIS A 115 -11.50 -45.17 12.91
C HIS A 115 -10.38 -46.02 13.48
#